data_AF-A0A7S4GJV2-F1
#
_entry.id   AF-A0A7S4GJV2-F1
#
_cell.length_a   1.000
_cell.length_b   1.000
_cell.length_c   1.000
_cell.angle_alpha   90.00
_cell.angle_beta   90.00
_cell.angle_gamma   90.00
#
_symmetry.space_group_name_H-M   'P 1'
#
loop_
_entity.id
_entity.type
_entity.pdbx_description
1 polymer ?
#
loop_
_entity_poly.entity_id
_entity_poly.type
_entity_poly.pdbx_seq_one_letter_code
_entity_poly.pdbx_strand_id
1 'polypeptide(L)'
;RVQFTSFVFILAYGVGIPAAFILLGSFLKRLGTNVELSAFAFLMAGFKRKYRYWETLNMVRKGLIIAAVTFVRDPLLRIYCNIWIVLVFLALQWVSRPFELELANTLETASLSILAVTLNVCL
;
A
#
# COMPACT_ATOMS: atom_id res chain seq x y z
N ARG A 1 10.05 -2.37 -24.86
CA ARG A 1 8.57 -2.27 -24.84
C ARG A 1 7.97 -2.59 -23.47
N VAL A 2 8.37 -3.69 -22.81
CA VAL A 2 7.81 -4.13 -21.51
C VAL A 2 7.94 -3.07 -20.39
N GLN A 3 9.03 -2.30 -20.37
CA GLN A 3 9.24 -1.25 -19.36
C GLN A 3 8.24 -0.08 -19.42
N PHE A 4 7.77 0.27 -20.62
CA PHE A 4 6.81 1.39 -20.77
C PHE A 4 5.43 1.01 -20.26
N THR A 5 4.98 -0.22 -20.57
CA THR A 5 3.73 -0.78 -20.06
C THR A 5 3.74 -0.91 -18.53
N SER A 6 4.84 -1.38 -17.94
CA SER A 6 4.96 -1.48 -16.48
C SER A 6 4.93 -0.11 -15.80
N PHE A 7 5.56 0.91 -16.39
CA PHE A 7 5.51 2.27 -15.87
C PHE A 7 4.08 2.83 -15.83
N VAL A 8 3.32 2.65 -16.90
CA VAL A 8 1.90 3.07 -16.96
C VAL A 8 1.06 2.36 -15.90
N PHE A 9 1.28 1.05 -15.69
CA PHE A 9 0.59 0.31 -14.63
C PHE A 9 0.96 0.79 -13.23
N ILE A 10 2.24 1.04 -12.95
CA ILE A 10 2.69 1.54 -11.65
C ILE A 10 2.11 2.93 -11.37
N LEU A 11 2.09 3.82 -12.38
CA LEU A 11 1.49 5.15 -12.24
C LEU A 11 -0.02 5.08 -12.05
N ALA A 12 -0.72 4.30 -12.87
CA ALA A 12 -2.17 4.16 -12.79
C ALA A 12 -2.61 3.53 -11.46
N TYR A 13 -1.89 2.50 -10.98
CA TYR A 13 -2.27 1.76 -9.78
C TYR A 13 -1.72 2.38 -8.50
N GLY A 14 -0.42 2.73 -8.49
CA GLY A 14 0.27 3.27 -7.32
C GLY A 14 -0.06 4.73 -7.02
N VAL A 15 -0.43 5.52 -8.04
CA VAL A 15 -0.78 6.95 -7.89
C VAL A 15 -2.23 7.22 -8.30
N GLY A 16 -2.71 6.62 -9.38
CA GLY A 16 -4.05 6.89 -9.91
C GLY A 16 -5.17 6.46 -8.97
N ILE A 17 -5.08 5.29 -8.34
CA ILE A 17 -6.09 4.82 -7.37
C ILE A 17 -6.14 5.73 -6.12
N PRO A 18 -5.02 6.06 -5.45
CA PRO A 18 -5.08 6.96 -4.30
C PRO A 18 -5.45 8.40 -4.68
N ALA A 19 -5.01 8.90 -5.84
CA ALA A 19 -5.43 10.20 -6.33
C ALA A 19 -6.93 10.24 -6.64
N ALA A 20 -7.47 9.19 -7.28
CA ALA A 20 -8.91 9.03 -7.52
C ALA A 20 -9.67 8.97 -6.19
N PHE A 21 -9.17 8.27 -5.18
CA PHE A 21 -9.78 8.19 -3.86
C PHE A 21 -9.86 9.57 -3.16
N ILE A 22 -8.78 10.36 -3.21
CA ILE A 22 -8.74 11.71 -2.64
C ILE A 22 -9.64 12.69 -3.42
N LEU A 23 -9.61 12.62 -4.76
CA LEU A 23 -10.45 13.43 -5.64
C LEU A 23 -11.94 13.11 -5.46
N LEU A 24 -12.33 11.84 -5.49
CA LEU A 24 -13.73 11.45 -5.27
C LEU A 24 -14.18 11.83 -3.85
N GLY A 25 -13.34 11.61 -2.84
CA GLY A 25 -13.65 11.96 -1.45
C GLY A 25 -13.85 13.46 -1.25
N SER A 26 -13.05 14.31 -1.91
CA SER A 26 -13.20 15.76 -1.86
C SER A 26 -14.38 16.27 -2.69
N PHE A 27 -14.67 15.63 -3.82
CA PHE A 27 -15.81 15.95 -4.69
C PHE A 27 -17.14 15.57 -4.03
N LEU A 28 -17.24 14.38 -3.42
CA LEU A 28 -18.41 13.94 -2.66
C LEU A 28 -18.66 14.82 -1.42
N LYS A 29 -17.60 15.25 -0.72
CA LYS A 29 -17.70 16.23 0.38
C LYS A 29 -18.28 17.57 -0.09
N ARG A 30 -17.94 18.01 -1.31
CA ARG A 30 -18.46 19.24 -1.92
C ARG A 30 -19.93 19.13 -2.34
N LEU A 31 -20.40 17.95 -2.75
CA LEU A 31 -21.79 17.74 -3.16
C LEU A 31 -22.77 17.55 -1.99
N GLY A 32 -22.30 17.55 -0.73
CA GLY A 32 -23.18 17.48 0.45
C GLY A 32 -24.03 16.20 0.53
N THR A 33 -23.77 15.23 -0.34
CA THR A 33 -24.55 14.00 -0.45
C THR A 33 -23.95 12.98 0.52
N ASN A 34 -24.72 12.59 1.53
CA ASN A 34 -24.41 11.43 2.38
C ASN A 34 -24.54 10.09 1.63
N VAL A 35 -24.80 10.15 0.32
CA VAL A 35 -25.02 9.00 -0.55
C VAL A 35 -23.67 8.35 -0.80
N GLU A 36 -23.47 7.34 0.02
CA GLU A 36 -22.69 6.15 -0.27
C GLU A 36 -21.17 6.31 -0.26
N LEU A 37 -20.70 6.63 0.95
CA LEU A 37 -19.54 5.93 1.50
C LEU A 37 -19.68 4.39 1.45
N SER A 38 -20.76 3.73 1.02
CA SER A 38 -20.96 2.26 1.14
C SER A 38 -19.94 1.46 0.32
N ALA A 39 -19.68 1.85 -0.92
CA ALA A 39 -18.68 1.21 -1.79
C ALA A 39 -17.25 1.40 -1.24
N PHE A 40 -16.97 2.57 -0.66
CA PHE A 40 -15.71 2.84 0.01
C PHE A 40 -15.65 2.33 1.44
N ALA A 41 -16.80 2.06 2.07
CA ALA A 41 -16.91 1.51 3.41
C ALA A 41 -16.50 0.06 3.38
N PHE A 42 -16.65 -0.65 2.25
CA PHE A 42 -15.99 -1.95 2.07
C PHE A 42 -14.46 -1.82 2.12
N LEU A 43 -13.86 -0.85 1.40
CA LEU A 43 -12.41 -0.63 1.43
C LEU A 43 -11.91 -0.07 2.78
N MET A 44 -12.72 0.72 3.47
CA MET A 44 -12.39 1.30 4.78
C MET A 44 -12.87 0.43 5.96
N ALA A 45 -13.62 -0.65 5.69
CA ALA A 45 -14.16 -1.53 6.71
C ALA A 45 -13.01 -2.22 7.42
N GLY A 46 -12.95 -2.06 8.73
CA GLY A 46 -11.90 -2.64 9.56
C GLY A 46 -10.70 -1.73 9.82
N PHE A 47 -10.64 -0.52 9.27
CA PHE A 47 -9.63 0.50 9.63
C PHE A 47 -10.19 1.51 10.63
N LYS A 48 -9.35 1.96 11.57
CA LYS A 48 -9.73 3.03 12.50
C LYS A 48 -10.00 4.31 11.73
N ARG A 49 -10.98 5.11 12.18
CA ARG A 49 -11.32 6.40 11.53
C ARG A 49 -10.11 7.30 11.29
N LYS A 50 -9.14 7.29 12.22
CA LYS A 50 -7.88 8.05 12.14
C LYS A 50 -6.94 7.53 11.04
N TYR A 51 -7.02 6.26 10.66
CA TYR A 51 -6.12 5.58 9.73
C TYR A 51 -6.79 5.19 8.41
N ARG A 52 -7.86 5.86 7.98
CA ARG A 52 -8.50 5.58 6.68
C ARG A 52 -7.58 5.80 5.46
N TYR A 53 -6.54 6.63 5.60
CA TYR A 53 -5.51 6.80 4.58
C TYR A 53 -4.55 5.62 4.49
N TRP A 54 -4.62 4.66 5.41
CA TRP A 54 -3.69 3.53 5.46
C TRP A 54 -3.79 2.63 4.23
N GLU A 55 -4.99 2.48 3.67
CA GLU A 55 -5.18 1.71 2.44
C GLU A 55 -4.41 2.33 1.26
N THR A 56 -4.35 3.66 1.20
CA THR A 56 -3.49 4.37 0.24
C THR A 56 -2.01 4.05 0.47
N LEU A 57 -1.55 4.02 1.73
CA LEU A 57 -0.17 3.64 2.04
C LEU A 57 0.14 2.19 1.65
N ASN A 58 -0.79 1.25 1.87
CA ASN A 58 -0.64 -0.14 1.43
C ASN A 58 -0.54 -0.26 -0.10
N MET A 59 -1.29 0.54 -0.85
CA MET A 59 -1.20 0.57 -2.31
C MET A 59 0.12 1.18 -2.78
N VAL A 60 0.58 2.27 -2.14
CA VAL A 60 1.89 2.88 -2.40
C VAL A 60 3.01 1.88 -2.15
N ARG A 61 2.97 1.10 -1.05
CA ARG A 61 3.92 0.01 -0.77
C ARG A 61 4.03 -0.96 -1.94
N LYS A 62 2.89 -1.47 -2.42
CA LYS A 62 2.84 -2.41 -3.55
C LYS A 62 3.41 -1.78 -4.82
N GLY A 63 3.08 -0.52 -5.09
CA GLY A 63 3.65 0.25 -6.21
C GLY A 63 5.17 0.39 -6.13
N LEU A 64 5.71 0.70 -4.94
CA LEU A 64 7.16 0.82 -4.71
C LEU A 64 7.90 -0.51 -4.93
N ILE A 65 7.34 -1.62 -4.46
CA ILE A 65 7.91 -2.96 -4.68
C ILE A 65 7.96 -3.27 -6.19
N ILE A 66 6.85 -3.05 -6.91
CA ILE A 66 6.80 -3.28 -8.36
C ILE A 66 7.80 -2.37 -9.09
N ALA A 67 7.91 -1.11 -8.68
CA ALA A 67 8.88 -0.17 -9.24
C ALA A 67 10.33 -0.65 -9.01
N ALA A 68 10.67 -1.05 -7.78
CA ALA A 68 11.98 -1.61 -7.47
C ALA A 68 12.29 -2.83 -8.33
N VAL A 69 11.32 -3.74 -8.49
CA VAL A 69 11.49 -4.94 -9.33
C VAL A 69 11.68 -4.63 -10.81
N THR A 70 11.02 -3.58 -11.31
CA THR A 70 10.97 -3.24 -12.74
C THR A 70 12.15 -2.37 -13.19
N PHE A 71 12.55 -1.39 -12.37
CA PHE A 71 13.55 -0.38 -12.75
C PHE A 71 14.97 -0.74 -12.32
N VAL A 72 15.13 -1.49 -11.21
CA VAL A 72 16.45 -1.89 -10.72
C VAL A 72 16.93 -3.10 -11.51
N ARG A 73 17.98 -2.89 -12.33
CA ARG A 73 18.55 -3.92 -13.19
C ARG A 73 19.49 -4.87 -12.44
N ASP A 74 20.22 -4.34 -11.45
CA ASP A 74 21.13 -5.12 -10.64
C ASP A 74 20.33 -6.06 -9.70
N PRO A 75 20.54 -7.39 -9.78
CA PRO A 75 19.78 -8.34 -8.97
C PRO A 75 19.93 -8.14 -7.46
N LEU A 76 21.14 -7.82 -6.99
CA LEU A 76 21.42 -7.63 -5.57
C LEU A 76 20.80 -6.33 -5.08
N LEU A 77 21.00 -5.24 -5.82
CA LEU A 77 20.41 -3.94 -5.47
C LEU A 77 18.88 -4.01 -5.45
N ARG A 78 18.28 -4.79 -6.35
CA ARG A 78 16.83 -5.02 -6.38
C ARG A 78 16.33 -5.71 -5.12
N ILE A 79 17.05 -6.69 -4.60
CA ILE A 79 16.69 -7.38 -3.35
C ILE A 79 16.84 -6.41 -2.17
N TYR A 80 17.96 -5.70 -2.06
CA TYR A 80 18.18 -4.72 -0.99
C TYR A 80 17.12 -3.62 -0.98
N CYS A 81 16.76 -3.04 -2.13
CA CYS A 81 15.69 -2.04 -2.22
C CYS A 81 14.36 -2.58 -1.69
N ASN A 82 13.99 -3.81 -2.05
CA ASN A 82 12.74 -4.42 -1.57
C ASN A 82 12.79 -4.73 -0.06
N ILE A 83 13.94 -5.16 0.48
CA ILE A 83 14.13 -5.35 1.92
C ILE A 83 13.87 -4.03 2.67
N TRP A 84 14.49 -2.94 2.22
CA TRP A 84 14.31 -1.62 2.86
C TRP A 84 12.87 -1.13 2.80
N ILE A 85 12.20 -1.27 1.65
CA ILE A 85 10.78 -0.91 1.52
C ILE A 85 9.94 -1.71 2.52
N VAL A 86 10.09 -3.04 2.56
CA VAL A 86 9.30 -3.89 3.47
C VAL A 86 9.58 -3.55 4.93
N LEU A 87 10.84 -3.30 5.32
CA LEU A 87 11.19 -2.93 6.70
C LEU A 87 10.56 -1.61 7.14
N VAL A 88 10.56 -0.58 6.28
CA VAL A 88 9.93 0.71 6.58
C VAL A 88 8.43 0.52 6.79
N PHE A 89 7.75 -0.22 5.91
CA PHE A 89 6.31 -0.46 6.05
C PHE A 89 5.97 -1.39 7.22
N LEU A 90 6.84 -2.34 7.57
CA LEU A 90 6.71 -3.17 8.77
C LEU A 90 6.81 -2.31 10.04
N ALA A 91 7.80 -1.42 10.12
CA ALA A 91 7.93 -0.49 11.24
C ALA A 91 6.70 0.43 11.36
N LEU A 92 6.22 0.96 10.22
CA LEU A 92 5.04 1.80 10.16
C LEU A 92 3.80 1.05 10.66
N GLN A 93 3.59 -0.20 10.20
CA GLN A 93 2.51 -1.09 10.63
C GLN A 93 2.58 -1.42 12.12
N TRP A 94 3.77 -1.72 12.63
CA TRP A 94 4.01 -2.04 14.04
C TRP A 94 3.62 -0.89 14.97
N VAL A 95 3.97 0.35 14.59
CA VAL A 95 3.69 1.55 15.38
C VAL A 95 2.24 1.98 15.26
N SER A 96 1.67 1.97 14.04
CA SER A 96 0.39 2.64 13.80
C SER A 96 -0.82 1.75 14.09
N ARG A 97 -0.69 0.41 13.99
CA ARG A 97 -1.75 -0.58 14.21
C ARG A 97 -3.12 -0.09 13.69
N PRO A 98 -3.23 0.10 12.37
CA PRO A 98 -4.30 0.86 11.73
C PRO A 98 -5.66 0.16 11.75
N PHE A 99 -5.68 -1.17 11.91
CA PHE A 99 -6.91 -1.96 11.92
C PHE A 99 -7.64 -1.80 13.27
N GLU A 100 -8.97 -1.78 13.22
CA GLU A 100 -9.85 -1.83 14.40
C GLU A 100 -9.73 -3.19 15.11
N LEU A 101 -9.65 -4.28 14.33
CA LEU A 101 -9.47 -5.62 14.86
C LEU A 101 -7.99 -5.88 15.15
N GLU A 102 -7.64 -6.19 16.40
CA GLU A 102 -6.25 -6.50 16.78
C GLU A 102 -5.70 -7.73 16.05
N LEU A 103 -6.54 -8.75 15.82
CA LEU A 103 -6.17 -9.93 15.04
C LEU A 103 -5.68 -9.55 13.63
N ALA A 104 -6.34 -8.58 12.98
CA ALA A 104 -5.94 -8.11 11.65
C ALA A 104 -4.60 -7.36 11.69
N ASN A 105 -4.34 -6.57 12.74
CA ASN A 105 -3.03 -5.94 12.94
C ASN A 105 -1.92 -6.98 13.09
N THR A 106 -2.16 -8.02 13.90
CA THR A 106 -1.19 -9.10 14.13
C THR A 106 -0.93 -9.89 12.85
N LEU A 107 -1.98 -10.21 12.07
CA LEU A 107 -1.85 -10.92 10.80
C LEU A 107 -1.07 -10.12 9.75
N GLU A 108 -1.37 -8.83 9.57
CA GLU A 108 -0.63 -8.00 8.61
C GLU A 108 0.84 -7.83 9.04
N THR A 109 1.08 -7.67 10.33
CA THR A 109 2.45 -7.59 10.88
C THR A 109 3.22 -8.90 10.66
N ALA A 110 2.57 -10.04 10.89
CA ALA A 110 3.15 -11.37 10.65
C ALA A 110 3.41 -11.62 9.16
N SER A 111 2.49 -11.20 8.29
CA SER A 111 2.68 -11.28 6.84
C SER A 111 3.91 -10.47 6.40
N LEU A 112 4.04 -9.24 6.90
CA LEU A 112 5.19 -8.38 6.58
C LEU A 112 6.51 -8.91 7.15
N SER A 113 6.50 -9.50 8.36
CA SER A 113 7.71 -10.09 8.93
C SER A 113 8.16 -11.32 8.16
N ILE A 114 7.22 -12.20 7.74
CA ILE A 114 7.53 -13.35 6.87
C ILE A 114 8.13 -12.86 5.55
N LEU A 115 7.53 -11.84 4.92
CA LEU A 115 8.07 -11.25 3.68
C LEU A 115 9.50 -10.73 3.88
N ALA A 116 9.76 -10.02 4.98
CA ALA A 116 11.10 -9.53 5.29
C ALA A 116 12.10 -10.68 5.45
N VAL A 117 11.72 -11.75 6.17
CA VAL A 117 12.58 -12.94 6.35
C VAL A 117 12.84 -13.63 5.01
N THR A 118 11.81 -13.87 4.19
CA THR A 118 11.96 -14.49 2.88
C THR A 118 12.90 -13.71 1.97
N LEU A 119 12.80 -12.37 1.95
CA LEU A 119 13.70 -11.53 1.15
C LEU A 119 15.15 -11.58 1.63
N ASN A 120 15.39 -11.70 2.95
CA ASN A 120 16.73 -11.83 3.50
C ASN A 120 17.34 -13.22 3.25
N VAL A 121 16.53 -14.29 3.23
CA VAL A 121 16.99 -15.65 2.90
C VAL A 121 17.30 -15.81 1.41
N CYS A 122 16.64 -15.02 0.56
CA CYS A 122 16.84 -15.03 -0.89
C CYS A 122 18.10 -14.24 -1.33
N LEU A 123 18.74 -13.51 -0.41
CA LEU A 123 19.99 -12.78 -0.66
C LEU A 123 21.15 -13.76 -0.84
#